data_AF-A0A318YZN4-F1
#
_entry.id   AF-A0A318YZN4-F1
#
_cell.length_a   1.000
_cell.length_b   1.000
_cell.length_c   1.000
_cell.angle_alpha   90.00
_cell.angle_beta   90.00
_cell.angle_gamma   90.00
#
_symmetry.space_group_name_H-M   'P 1'
#
loop_
_entity.id
_entity.type
_entity.pdbx_description
1 polymer ?
#
loop_
_entity_poly.entity_id
_entity_poly.type
_entity_poly.pdbx_seq_one_letter_code
_entity_poly.pdbx_strand_id
1 'polypeptide(L)' 'EIQQYWLPGYGLSRYIVLSHIQYFLGPSAVARPYSFQGREGYLITGVPLTRDQIDDLATMSREYERQESLRMAGGVITSS' A
#
# COMPACT_ATOMS: atom_id res chain seq x y z
N GLU A 1 3.24 12.87 -17.38
CA GLU A 1 1.84 12.72 -17.83
C GLU A 1 1.07 11.90 -16.80
N ILE A 2 -0.23 12.14 -16.63
CA ILE A 2 -1.09 11.32 -15.76
C ILE A 2 -1.49 10.08 -16.55
N GLN A 3 -1.24 8.91 -16.00
CA GLN A 3 -1.52 7.63 -16.64
C GLN A 3 -2.20 6.66 -15.67
N GLN A 4 -2.79 5.61 -16.22
CA GLN A 4 -3.29 4.49 -15.46
C GLN A 4 -2.34 3.29 -15.60
N TYR A 5 -1.88 2.74 -14.49
CA TYR A 5 -0.96 1.61 -14.49
C TYR A 5 -1.23 0.66 -13.33
N TRP A 6 -0.83 -0.60 -13.52
CA TRP A 6 -0.96 -1.64 -12.51
C TRP A 6 0.30 -1.72 -11.66
N LEU A 7 0.12 -1.72 -10.34
CA LEU A 7 1.15 -1.89 -9.33
C LEU A 7 0.98 -3.28 -8.67
N PRO A 8 1.97 -4.17 -8.71
CA PRO A 8 1.90 -5.47 -8.03
C PRO A 8 1.69 -5.30 -6.51
N GLY A 9 0.83 -6.12 -5.91
CA GLY A 9 0.50 -6.00 -4.49
C GLY A 9 1.47 -6.67 -3.52
N TYR A 10 2.45 -7.44 -4.00
CA TYR A 10 3.36 -8.20 -3.14
C TYR A 10 4.18 -7.27 -2.23
N GLY A 11 4.08 -7.47 -0.91
CA GLY A 11 4.77 -6.65 0.08
C GLY A 11 4.15 -5.28 0.33
N LEU A 12 2.96 -5.00 -0.22
CA LEU A 12 2.25 -3.73 -0.06
C LEU A 12 0.96 -3.90 0.74
N SER A 13 0.87 -3.21 1.87
CA SER A 13 -0.34 -3.14 2.69
C SER A 13 -1.38 -2.29 1.99
N ARG A 14 -2.61 -2.80 1.92
CA ARG A 14 -3.76 -2.07 1.36
C ARG A 14 -3.97 -0.74 2.07
N TYR A 15 -3.83 -0.72 3.39
CA TYR A 15 -4.00 0.51 4.16
C TYR A 15 -2.97 1.56 3.74
N ILE A 16 -1.69 1.16 3.70
CA ILE A 16 -0.59 2.06 3.33
C ILE A 16 -0.77 2.61 1.91
N VAL A 17 -1.03 1.75 0.92
CA VAL A 17 -1.19 2.19 -0.48
C VAL A 17 -2.34 3.18 -0.62
N LEU A 18 -3.51 2.87 -0.06
CA LEU A 18 -4.69 3.74 -0.20
C LEU A 18 -4.54 5.07 0.55
N SER A 19 -3.84 5.07 1.68
CA SER A 19 -3.64 6.29 2.48
C SER A 19 -2.48 7.16 2.03
N HIS A 20 -1.43 6.61 1.40
CA HIS A 20 -0.19 7.35 1.10
C HIS A 20 0.01 7.66 -0.39
N ILE A 21 -0.80 7.15 -1.31
CA ILE A 21 -0.58 7.39 -2.74
C ILE A 21 -0.57 8.89 -3.11
N GLN A 22 -1.44 9.69 -2.48
CA GLN A 22 -1.52 11.13 -2.73
C GLN A 22 -0.36 11.90 -2.12
N TYR A 23 0.30 11.37 -1.09
CA TYR A 23 1.52 11.95 -0.53
C TYR A 23 2.66 11.91 -1.57
N PHE A 24 2.81 10.79 -2.29
CA PHE A 24 3.87 10.63 -3.29
C PHE A 24 3.56 11.26 -4.64
N LEU A 25 2.30 11.17 -5.09
CA LEU A 25 1.91 11.49 -6.47
C LEU A 25 1.04 12.74 -6.58
N GLY A 26 0.70 13.38 -5.46
CA GLY A 26 -0.16 14.55 -5.38
C GLY A 26 -1.65 14.23 -5.19
N PRO A 27 -2.48 15.25 -4.89
CA PRO A 27 -3.86 15.07 -4.45
C PRO A 27 -4.82 14.51 -5.52
N SER A 28 -4.46 14.60 -6.80
CA SER A 28 -5.25 14.03 -7.90
C SER A 28 -5.00 12.54 -8.12
N ALA A 29 -4.00 11.96 -7.45
CA ALA A 29 -3.68 10.54 -7.59
C ALA A 29 -4.70 9.65 -6.87
N VAL A 30 -5.02 8.52 -7.49
CA VAL A 30 -5.96 7.54 -6.95
C VAL A 30 -5.35 6.15 -7.01
N ALA A 31 -5.48 5.41 -5.92
CA ALA A 31 -5.19 3.98 -5.86
C ALA A 31 -6.48 3.22 -5.53
N ARG A 32 -6.68 2.07 -6.16
CA ARG A 32 -7.74 1.12 -5.79
C ARG A 32 -7.25 -0.33 -5.91
N PRO A 33 -7.75 -1.27 -5.09
CA PRO A 33 -7.47 -2.68 -5.28
C PRO A 33 -7.91 -3.12 -6.68
N TYR A 34 -7.06 -3.91 -7.35
CA TYR A 34 -7.33 -4.40 -8.69
C TYR A 34 -6.53 -5.67 -8.99
N SER A 35 -7.21 -6.69 -9.52
CA SER A 35 -6.59 -7.94 -9.95
C SER A 35 -6.29 -7.87 -11.45
N PHE A 36 -5.02 -8.01 -11.83
CA PHE A 36 -4.59 -8.04 -13.23
C PHE A 36 -4.05 -9.43 -13.58
N GLN A 37 -4.68 -10.10 -14.55
CA GLN A 37 -4.29 -11.45 -14.99
C GLN A 37 -4.17 -12.47 -13.82
N GLY A 38 -5.11 -12.38 -12.87
CA GLY A 38 -5.13 -13.26 -11.69
C GLY A 38 -4.13 -12.90 -10.58
N ARG A 39 -3.38 -11.79 -10.72
CA ARG A 39 -2.46 -11.29 -9.69
C ARG A 39 -3.07 -10.10 -8.96
N GLU A 40 -3.02 -10.15 -7.64
CA GLU A 40 -3.49 -9.06 -6.79
C GLU A 40 -2.53 -7.86 -6.84
N GLY A 41 -3.11 -6.67 -6.79
CA GLY A 41 -2.38 -5.42 -6.81
C GLY A 41 -3.30 -4.21 -6.77
N TYR A 42 -2.82 -3.12 -7.35
CA TYR A 42 -3.51 -1.84 -7.32
C TYR A 42 -3.52 -1.22 -8.71
N LEU A 43 -4.63 -0.60 -9.06
CA LEU A 43 -4.71 0.26 -10.23
C LEU A 43 -4.48 1.69 -9.76
N ILE A 44 -3.39 2.28 -10.23
CA ILE A 44 -2.99 3.65 -9.91
C ILE A 44 -3.34 4.55 -11.09
N THR A 45 -4.01 5.67 -10.81
CA THR A 45 -4.19 6.77 -11.76
C THR A 45 -3.38 7.96 -11.24
N GLY A 46 -2.32 8.35 -11.95
CA GLY A 46 -1.38 9.38 -11.50
C GLY A 46 -0.10 9.40 -12.33
N VAL A 47 0.90 10.14 -11.87
CA VAL A 47 2.26 10.00 -12.41
C VAL A 47 2.88 8.66 -11.98
N PRO A 48 3.81 8.08 -12.75
CA PRO A 48 4.48 6.84 -12.37
C PRO A 48 5.23 7.00 -11.04
N LEU A 49 5.07 6.03 -10.14
CA LEU A 49 5.91 5.92 -8.95
C LEU A 49 7.37 5.71 -9.36
N THR A 50 8.29 6.38 -8.68
CA THR A 50 9.72 6.06 -8.78
C THR A 50 10.03 4.78 -8.02
N ARG A 51 11.22 4.19 -8.29
CA ARG A 51 11.67 3.01 -7.57
C ARG A 51 11.78 3.26 -6.06
N ASP A 52 12.30 4.43 -5.67
CA ASP A 52 12.41 4.82 -4.26
C ASP A 52 11.04 4.93 -3.60
N GLN A 53 10.04 5.51 -4.28
CA GLN A 53 8.67 5.60 -3.74
C GLN A 53 8.02 4.23 -3.57
N ILE A 54 8.33 3.26 -4.44
CA ILE A 54 7.87 1.87 -4.28
C ILE A 54 8.56 1.22 -3.07
N ASP A 55 9.84 1.48 -2.86
CA ASP A 55 10.59 0.97 -1.70
C ASP A 55 10.06 1.57 -0.38
N ASP A 56 9.80 2.88 -0.37
CA ASP A 56 9.18 3.57 0.76
C ASP A 56 7.81 2.98 1.09
N LEU A 57 6.97 2.74 0.08
CA LEU A 57 5.67 2.08 0.26
C LEU A 57 5.81 0.68 0.85
N ALA A 58 6.80 -0.11 0.40
CA ALA A 58 7.06 -1.44 0.93
C ALA A 58 7.59 -1.41 2.37
N THR A 59 8.45 -0.46 2.70
CA THR A 59 8.99 -0.24 4.05
C THR A 59 7.87 0.18 5.01
N MET A 60 7.04 1.15 4.63
CA MET A 60 5.87 1.56 5.41
C MET A 60 4.86 0.43 5.58
N SER A 61 4.64 -0.37 4.53
CA SER A 61 3.77 -1.55 4.59
C SER A 61 4.28 -2.58 5.59
N ARG A 62 5.57 -2.88 5.57
CA ARG A 62 6.18 -3.82 6.52
C ARG A 62 6.08 -3.35 7.97
N GLU A 63 6.34 -2.06 8.21
CA GLU A 63 6.24 -1.48 9.55
C GLU A 63 4.79 -1.47 10.06
N TYR A 64 3.84 -1.14 9.19
CA TYR A 64 2.42 -1.20 9.50
C TYR A 64 1.98 -2.61 9.92
N GLU A 65 2.31 -3.65 9.14
CA GLU A 65 2.00 -5.04 9.48
C GLU A 65 2.70 -5.50 10.78
N ARG A 66 3.94 -5.05 11.03
CA ARG A 66 4.66 -5.30 12.28
C ARG A 66 3.92 -4.68 13.47
N GLN A 67 3.42 -3.46 13.35
CA GLN A 67 2.67 -2.79 14.41
C GLN A 67 1.29 -3.43 14.62
N GLU A 68 0.58 -3.78 13.55
CA GLU A 68 -0.71 -4.48 13.65
C GLU A 68 -0.56 -5.83 14.33
N SER A 69 0.45 -6.63 13.95
CA SER A 69 0.71 -7.94 14.57
C SER A 69 1.04 -7.82 16.06
N LEU A 70 1.81 -6.79 16.48
CA LEU A 70 2.08 -6.52 17.90
C LEU A 70 0.81 -6.12 18.66
N ARG A 71 -0.07 -5.31 18.07
CA ARG A 71 -1.37 -4.94 18.68
C ARG A 71 -2.27 -6.17 18.86
N MET A 72 -2.32 -7.05 17.87
CA MET A 72 -3.10 -8.28 17.94
C MET A 72 -2.51 -9.25 18.99
N ALA A 73 -1.20 -9.39 19.07
CA ALA A 73 -0.54 -10.23 20.08
C ALA A 73 -0.72 -9.68 21.50
N GLY A 74 -0.68 -8.36 21.68
CA GLY A 74 -0.90 -7.68 22.97
C GLY A 74 -2.36 -7.64 23.44
N GLY A 75 -3.32 -7.85 22.53
CA GLY A 75 -4.75 -7.91 22.85
C GLY A 75 -5.24 -9.28 23.34
N VAL A 76 -4.48 -10.35 23.08
CA VAL A 76 -4.83 -11.73 23.51
C VAL A 76 -4.53 -11.97 25.00
N ILE A 77 -3.63 -11.17 25.61
CA ILE A 77 -3.22 -11.36 27.01
C ILE A 77 -4.11 -10.65 28.04
N THR A 78 -5.05 -9.80 27.63
CA THR A 78 -5.90 -9.01 28.55
C THR A 78 -7.37 -9.43 28.60
N SER A 79 -7.76 -10.51 27.91
CA SER A 79 -9.06 -11.16 28.10
C SER A 79 -8.91 -12.43 28.93
N SER A 80 -8.95 -12.32 30.25
CA SER A 80 -9.13 -13.42 31.21
C SER A 80 -9.96 -12.95 32.39
#